data_AF-A0A969INF0-F1
#
_entry.id   AF-A0A969INF0-F1
#
_cell.length_a   1.000
_cell.length_b   1.000
_cell.length_c   1.000
_cell.angle_alpha   90.00
_cell.angle_beta   90.00
_cell.angle_gamma   90.00
#
_symmetry.space_group_name_H-M   'P 1'
#
loop_
_entity.id
_entity.type
_entity.pdbx_description
1 polymer ?
#
loop_
_entity_poly.entity_id
_entity_poly.type
_entity_poly.pdbx_seq_one_letter_code
_entity_poly.pdbx_strand_id
1 'polypeptide(L)'
;MLKDPPLLTIRRSFQRPPRDLIAKLESAQTGHIVDAMQGRAALDHRIKPVDPESAQFVGPALTCQTGADDNLAILAALVLAEPGDVIVAAADGFSARPSSATT
;
A
#
# COMPACT_ATOMS: atom_id res chain seq x y z
N MET A 1 -12.57 27.25 18.87
CA MET A 1 -11.14 26.88 18.89
C MET A 1 -10.97 25.73 17.91
N LEU A 2 -10.39 25.97 16.72
CA LEU A 2 -10.02 24.90 15.80
C LEU A 2 -8.91 24.11 16.49
N LYS A 3 -9.08 22.79 16.64
CA LYS A 3 -7.99 21.92 17.13
C LYS A 3 -7.06 21.64 15.96
N ASP A 4 -5.76 21.69 16.18
CA ASP A 4 -4.80 21.22 15.19
C ASP A 4 -5.11 19.75 14.86
N PRO A 5 -5.12 19.36 13.59
CA PRO A 5 -5.34 17.98 13.21
C PRO A 5 -4.22 17.10 13.81
N PRO A 6 -4.52 15.84 14.17
CA PRO A 6 -3.52 14.94 14.70
C PRO A 6 -2.43 14.68 13.66
N LEU A 7 -1.17 14.60 14.11
CA LEU A 7 0.00 14.32 13.26
C LEU A 7 -0.14 13.02 12.47
N LEU A 8 -0.77 12.00 13.05
CA LEU A 8 -1.06 10.73 12.40
C LEU A 8 -2.36 10.15 12.97
N THR A 9 -3.23 9.67 12.09
CA THR A 9 -4.44 8.93 12.47
C THR A 9 -4.24 7.45 12.19
N ILE A 10 -4.35 6.61 13.22
CA ILE A 10 -4.13 5.16 13.10
C ILE A 10 -5.41 4.41 13.44
N ARG A 11 -5.87 3.58 12.51
CA ARG A 11 -6.78 2.47 12.80
C ARG A 11 -5.96 1.26 13.25
N ARG A 12 -5.96 0.99 14.56
CA ARG A 12 -5.08 -0.02 15.19
C ARG A 12 -5.39 -1.46 14.82
N SER A 13 -6.62 -1.75 14.42
CA SER A 13 -7.04 -3.10 14.05
C SER A 13 -7.99 -3.10 12.87
N PHE A 14 -7.87 -4.12 12.04
CA PHE A 14 -8.75 -4.39 10.92
C PHE A 14 -8.89 -5.90 10.73
N GLN A 15 -9.98 -6.31 10.09
CA GLN A 15 -10.22 -7.73 9.83
C GLN A 15 -9.38 -8.17 8.64
N ARG A 16 -8.43 -9.07 8.88
CA ARG A 16 -7.69 -9.73 7.81
C ARG A 16 -8.54 -10.84 7.18
N PRO A 17 -8.49 -11.03 5.85
CA PRO A 17 -9.14 -12.16 5.22
C PRO A 17 -8.63 -13.50 5.75
N PRO A 18 -9.46 -14.56 5.74
CA PRO A 18 -9.03 -15.91 6.08
C PRO A 18 -7.84 -16.37 5.23
N ARG A 19 -6.87 -17.05 5.84
CA ARG A 19 -5.65 -17.49 5.16
C ARG A 19 -5.92 -18.48 4.01
N ASP A 20 -6.92 -19.33 4.16
CA ASP A 20 -7.35 -20.28 3.13
C ASP A 20 -7.91 -19.60 1.88
N LEU A 21 -8.48 -18.40 2.03
CA LEU A 21 -8.91 -17.59 0.90
C LEU A 21 -7.71 -16.97 0.18
N ILE A 22 -6.73 -16.47 0.94
CA ILE A 22 -5.50 -15.87 0.41
C ILE A 22 -4.68 -16.91 -0.34
N ALA A 23 -4.53 -18.12 0.23
CA ALA A 23 -3.76 -19.21 -0.37
C ALA A 23 -4.26 -19.62 -1.76
N LYS A 24 -5.56 -19.45 -2.05
CA LYS A 24 -6.14 -19.72 -3.39
C LYS A 24 -5.60 -18.80 -4.49
N LEU A 25 -4.93 -17.70 -4.11
CA LEU A 25 -4.41 -16.69 -5.03
C LEU A 25 -2.88 -16.73 -5.19
N GLU A 26 -2.15 -17.53 -4.40
CA GLU A 26 -0.67 -17.52 -4.37
C GLU A 26 0.00 -17.79 -5.73
N SER A 27 -0.66 -18.52 -6.63
CA SER A 27 -0.14 -18.81 -7.97
C SER A 27 -0.97 -18.19 -9.09
N ALA A 28 -1.93 -17.33 -8.74
CA ALA A 28 -2.79 -16.70 -9.73
C ALA A 28 -2.04 -15.54 -10.41
N GLN A 29 -2.01 -15.54 -11.75
CA GLN A 29 -1.49 -14.41 -12.50
C GLN A 29 -2.41 -13.19 -12.28
N THR A 30 -1.83 -12.03 -11.96
CA THR A 30 -2.57 -10.80 -11.69
C THR A 30 -3.50 -10.39 -12.85
N GLY A 31 -3.10 -10.65 -14.10
CA GLY A 31 -3.94 -10.45 -15.28
C GLY A 31 -5.25 -11.25 -15.25
N HIS A 32 -5.18 -12.55 -14.91
CA HIS A 32 -6.38 -13.39 -14.79
C HIS A 32 -7.32 -12.90 -13.68
N ILE A 33 -6.76 -12.37 -12.57
CA ILE A 33 -7.56 -11.79 -11.49
C ILE A 33 -8.28 -10.53 -12.00
N VAL A 34 -7.57 -9.64 -12.70
CA VAL A 34 -8.15 -8.42 -13.29
C VAL A 34 -9.26 -8.77 -14.29
N ASP A 35 -9.06 -9.77 -15.14
CA ASP A 35 -10.07 -10.25 -16.09
C ASP A 35 -11.32 -10.78 -15.37
N ALA A 36 -11.13 -11.60 -14.32
CA ALA A 36 -12.23 -12.07 -13.48
C ALA A 36 -12.97 -10.92 -12.77
N MET A 37 -12.29 -9.80 -12.52
CA MET A 37 -12.85 -8.56 -11.99
C MET A 37 -13.37 -7.60 -13.07
N GLN A 38 -13.62 -8.10 -14.30
CA GLN A 38 -14.14 -7.31 -15.43
C GLN A 38 -13.22 -6.14 -15.81
N GLY A 39 -11.91 -6.36 -15.79
CA GLY A 39 -10.91 -5.36 -16.17
C GLY A 39 -10.67 -4.27 -15.11
N ARG A 40 -11.01 -4.52 -13.84
CA ARG A 40 -10.88 -3.55 -12.74
C ARG A 40 -9.82 -3.96 -11.72
N ALA A 41 -9.51 -3.04 -10.80
CA ALA A 41 -8.63 -3.25 -9.64
C ALA A 41 -7.12 -3.46 -9.94
N ALA A 42 -6.68 -3.22 -11.18
CA ALA A 42 -5.26 -3.09 -11.46
C ALA A 42 -4.69 -1.79 -10.84
N LEU A 43 -3.42 -1.83 -10.43
CA LEU A 43 -2.65 -0.65 -10.01
C LEU A 43 -2.24 0.20 -11.22
N ASP A 44 -1.86 1.47 -10.96
CA ASP A 44 -1.32 2.36 -11.99
C ASP A 44 -0.08 1.73 -12.66
N HIS A 45 -0.02 1.77 -13.98
CA HIS A 45 1.06 1.17 -14.76
C HIS A 45 2.47 1.66 -14.39
N ARG A 46 2.60 2.83 -13.74
CA ARG A 46 3.87 3.38 -13.26
C ARG A 46 4.42 2.66 -12.03
N ILE A 47 3.60 1.90 -11.31
CA ILE A 47 4.04 1.07 -10.19
C ILE A 47 4.74 -0.16 -10.77
N LYS A 48 6.05 -0.26 -10.56
CA LYS A 48 6.93 -1.32 -11.08
C LYS A 48 7.76 -1.93 -9.94
N PRO A 49 8.09 -3.23 -10.02
CA PRO A 49 8.95 -3.86 -9.02
C PRO A 49 10.35 -3.26 -9.08
N VAL A 50 10.90 -2.96 -7.90
CA VAL A 50 12.33 -2.59 -7.76
C VAL A 50 13.20 -3.85 -7.81
N ASP A 51 12.72 -4.94 -7.21
CA ASP A 51 13.30 -6.27 -7.30
C ASP A 51 12.34 -7.21 -8.06
N PRO A 52 12.67 -7.60 -9.30
CA PRO A 52 11.85 -8.51 -10.10
C PRO A 52 11.73 -9.92 -9.52
N GLU A 53 12.72 -10.42 -8.78
CA GLU A 53 12.71 -11.78 -8.23
C GLU A 53 11.73 -11.89 -7.06
N SER A 54 11.57 -10.80 -6.30
CA SER A 54 10.62 -10.68 -5.18
C SER A 54 9.29 -10.01 -5.56
N ALA A 55 8.98 -9.88 -6.85
CA ALA A 55 7.83 -9.11 -7.33
C ALA A 55 6.48 -9.84 -7.21
N GLN A 56 6.48 -11.14 -6.90
CA GLN A 56 5.28 -11.96 -6.80
C GLN A 56 4.98 -12.27 -5.33
N PHE A 57 3.85 -11.77 -4.86
CA PHE A 57 3.37 -12.00 -3.51
C PHE A 57 1.85 -11.79 -3.45
N VAL A 58 1.22 -12.32 -2.41
CA VAL A 58 -0.19 -12.09 -2.10
C VAL A 58 -0.37 -11.94 -0.60
N GLY A 59 -1.25 -11.03 -0.19
CA GLY A 59 -1.53 -10.81 1.22
C GLY A 59 -2.60 -9.75 1.47
N PRO A 60 -3.07 -9.61 2.72
CA PRO A 60 -3.99 -8.55 3.11
C PRO A 60 -3.36 -7.17 2.90
N ALA A 61 -4.11 -6.22 2.34
CA ALA A 61 -3.61 -4.85 2.20
C ALA A 61 -3.66 -4.10 3.54
N LEU A 62 -2.48 -3.73 4.05
CA LEU A 62 -2.31 -2.74 5.12
C LEU A 62 -2.07 -1.38 4.46
N THR A 63 -3.10 -0.54 4.43
CA THR A 63 -3.05 0.75 3.74
C THR A 63 -2.46 1.83 4.62
N CYS A 64 -1.60 2.67 4.04
CA CYS A 64 -1.16 3.92 4.64
C CYS A 64 -1.20 5.04 3.59
N GLN A 65 -1.33 6.29 4.05
CA GLN A 65 -1.31 7.46 3.19
C GLN A 65 -0.26 8.44 3.70
N THR A 66 0.57 8.95 2.81
CA THR A 66 1.65 9.89 3.12
C THR A 66 1.50 11.16 2.32
N GLY A 67 1.86 12.29 2.93
CA GLY A 67 2.08 13.53 2.19
C GLY A 67 3.39 13.50 1.39
N ALA A 68 3.63 14.56 0.63
CA ALA A 68 4.97 14.83 0.08
C ALA A 68 5.97 14.98 1.23
N ASP A 69 7.16 14.39 1.08
CA ASP A 69 8.26 14.41 2.06
C ASP A 69 7.94 13.86 3.45
N ASP A 70 6.90 13.04 3.54
CA ASP A 70 6.48 12.39 4.76
C ASP A 70 6.59 10.86 4.63
N ASN A 71 7.11 10.21 5.67
CA ASN A 71 7.17 8.76 5.78
C ASN A 71 6.57 8.23 7.08
N LEU A 72 5.96 9.09 7.91
CA LEU A 72 5.49 8.72 9.25
C LEU A 72 4.41 7.63 9.20
N ALA A 73 3.49 7.71 8.23
CA ALA A 73 2.46 6.69 8.06
C ALA A 73 3.02 5.35 7.58
N ILE A 74 4.09 5.34 6.78
CA ILE A 74 4.78 4.12 6.34
C ILE A 74 5.48 3.45 7.54
N LEU A 75 6.18 4.24 8.36
CA LEU A 75 6.82 3.73 9.58
C LEU A 75 5.79 3.15 10.55
N ALA A 76 4.64 3.81 10.72
CA ALA A 76 3.56 3.27 11.53
C ALA A 76 2.97 1.98 10.95
N ALA A 77 2.80 1.90 9.62
CA ALA A 77 2.35 0.67 8.95
C ALA A 77 3.33 -0.48 9.18
N LEU A 78 4.64 -0.23 9.12
CA LEU A 78 5.66 -1.24 9.40
C LEU A 78 5.56 -1.81 10.82
N VAL A 79 5.25 -0.97 11.81
CA VAL A 79 5.07 -1.40 13.22
C VAL A 79 3.78 -2.20 13.42
N LEU A 80 2.74 -1.93 12.62
CA LEU A 80 1.44 -2.61 12.71
C LEU A 80 1.34 -3.86 11.83
N ALA A 81 2.26 -4.02 10.88
CA ALA A 81 2.26 -5.13 9.94
C ALA A 81 2.44 -6.47 10.65
N GLU A 82 1.64 -7.44 10.26
CA GLU A 82 1.82 -8.84 10.65
C GLU A 82 2.43 -9.64 9.49
N PRO A 83 3.12 -10.77 9.77
CA PRO A 83 3.63 -11.64 8.71
C PRO A 83 2.55 -12.03 7.70
N GLY A 84 2.79 -11.72 6.43
CA GLY A 84 1.88 -11.94 5.32
C GLY A 84 1.08 -10.70 4.88
N ASP A 85 1.14 -9.58 5.61
CA ASP A 85 0.54 -8.32 5.16
C ASP A 85 1.33 -7.69 4.00
N VAL A 86 0.61 -6.99 3.14
CA VAL A 86 1.15 -6.16 2.05
C VAL A 86 0.91 -4.70 2.40
N ILE A 87 1.97 -3.94 2.63
CA ILE A 87 1.86 -2.49 2.85
C ILE A 87 1.56 -1.82 1.51
N VAL A 88 0.45 -1.09 1.45
CA VAL A 88 0.05 -0.29 0.29
C VAL A 88 0.11 1.19 0.69
N ALA A 89 1.12 1.89 0.20
CA ALA A 89 1.33 3.31 0.48
C ALA A 89 0.76 4.19 -0.64
N ALA A 90 -0.24 5.00 -0.31
CA ALA A 90 -0.75 6.05 -1.18
C ALA A 90 0.01 7.36 -0.93
N ALA A 91 0.56 7.95 -1.97
CA ALA A 91 1.33 9.20 -1.89
C ALA A 91 0.73 10.31 -2.77
N ASP A 92 -0.59 10.29 -3.02
CA ASP A 92 -1.34 11.30 -3.80
C ASP A 92 -0.70 11.73 -5.15
N GLY A 93 0.09 10.84 -5.75
CA GLY A 93 0.79 11.08 -7.02
C GLY A 93 2.10 11.87 -6.92
N PHE A 94 2.59 12.19 -5.73
CA PHE A 94 3.91 12.80 -5.54
C PHE A 94 5.01 11.85 -6.00
N SER A 95 5.74 12.23 -7.05
CA SER A 95 6.80 11.40 -7.67
C SER A 95 8.21 11.89 -7.36
N ALA A 96 8.34 13.05 -6.74
CA ALA A 96 9.61 13.65 -6.37
C ALA A 96 9.44 14.44 -5.07
N ARG A 97 10.56 14.58 -4.35
CA ARG A 97 10.70 15.60 -3.32
C ARG A 97 10.37 16.94 -3.98
N PRO A 98 9.42 17.77 -3.49
CA PRO A 98 9.32 19.15 -3.95
C PRO A 98 10.72 19.74 -3.86
N SER A 99 11.25 20.21 -4.99
CA SER A 99 12.56 20.84 -4.98
C SER A 99 12.47 21.96 -3.96
N SER A 100 13.31 21.93 -2.93
CA SER A 100 13.56 23.11 -2.14
C SER A 100 14.01 24.17 -3.14
N ALA A 101 13.10 25.07 -3.52
CA ALA A 101 13.47 26.25 -4.28
C ALA A 101 14.42 27.02 -3.36
N THR A 102 15.71 26.84 -3.60
CA THR A 102 16.75 27.71 -3.06
C THR A 102 16.38 29.12 -3.49
N THR A 103 16.20 29.99 -2.50
CA THR A 103 16.09 31.45 -2.63
C THR A 103 17.30 32.00 -3.37
#